data_AF-A0A9X2BWR2-F1
#
_entry.id   AF-A0A9X2BWR2-F1
#
_cell.length_a   1.000
_cell.length_b   1.000
_cell.length_c   1.000
_cell.angle_alpha   90.00
_cell.angle_beta   90.00
_cell.angle_gamma   90.00
#
_symmetry.space_group_name_H-M   'P 1'
#
loop_
_entity.id
_entity.type
_entity.pdbx_description
1 polymer ?
#
loop_
_entity_poly.entity_id
_entity_poly.type
_entity_poly.pdbx_seq_one_letter_code
_entity_poly.pdbx_strand_id
1 'polypeptide(L)'
;MDGMDTHLGSAEGQATFGMANLRPDKTGLPFIVFISQRDAAQHDIRVKVSPAPRVRHDQMSSYSIRPALHHQTGPVLSTSDERLLNEWVDKNFDVLLGYWNGDIEYTEDAMDLLQPIPKRSAH
;
A
#
# COMPACT_ATOMS: atom_id res chain seq x y z
N MET A 1 -37.84 -1.31 -11.80
CA MET A 1 -36.78 -2.12 -12.43
C MET A 1 -35.66 -1.17 -12.79
N ASP A 2 -34.78 -0.96 -11.81
CA ASP A 2 -33.34 -1.29 -11.90
C ASP A 2 -32.60 -0.07 -12.48
N GLY A 3 -32.25 0.90 -11.66
CA GLY A 3 -31.09 0.76 -10.78
C GLY A 3 -29.84 0.92 -11.63
N MET A 4 -29.65 2.11 -12.21
CA MET A 4 -28.43 2.44 -12.94
C MET A 4 -27.28 2.51 -11.94
N ASP A 5 -26.65 1.35 -11.81
CA ASP A 5 -25.36 1.12 -11.18
C ASP A 5 -24.41 2.24 -11.59
N THR A 6 -24.13 3.13 -10.65
CA THR A 6 -23.06 4.12 -10.77
C THR A 6 -21.74 3.35 -10.82
N HIS A 7 -21.36 2.96 -12.03
CA HIS A 7 -19.98 2.64 -12.38
C HIS A 7 -19.16 3.89 -12.11
N LEU A 8 -18.63 3.99 -10.88
CA LEU A 8 -17.60 4.95 -10.50
C LEU A 8 -16.32 4.54 -11.24
N GLY A 9 -16.28 4.88 -12.52
CA GLY A 9 -15.14 4.70 -13.38
C GLY A 9 -13.93 5.43 -12.80
N SER A 10 -12.84 4.65 -12.64
CA SER A 10 -11.49 5.08 -12.95
C SER A 10 -11.09 6.47 -12.43
N ALA A 11 -10.89 6.58 -11.13
CA ALA A 11 -9.87 7.49 -10.62
C ALA A 11 -8.49 6.89 -10.93
N GLU A 12 -8.11 6.93 -12.21
CA GLU A 12 -6.77 6.65 -12.70
C GLU A 12 -5.85 7.75 -12.17
N GLY A 13 -5.43 7.59 -10.91
CA GLY A 13 -4.43 8.41 -10.27
C GLY A 13 -3.12 8.24 -11.04
N GLN A 14 -2.88 9.20 -11.93
CA GLN A 14 -1.59 9.56 -12.55
C GLN A 14 -0.45 8.61 -12.18
N ALA A 15 -0.32 7.59 -13.01
CA ALA A 15 0.75 6.61 -13.15
C ALA A 15 2.06 6.91 -12.38
N THR A 16 2.16 6.36 -11.17
CA THR A 16 3.41 5.75 -10.70
C THR A 16 3.68 4.53 -11.57
N PHE A 17 4.25 4.71 -12.77
CA PHE A 17 4.63 3.62 -13.67
C PHE A 17 5.39 2.55 -12.88
N GLY A 18 4.80 1.36 -12.72
CA GLY A 18 5.39 0.21 -12.00
C GLY A 18 5.03 0.07 -10.50
N MET A 19 4.12 0.88 -9.95
CA MET A 19 3.64 0.72 -8.57
C MET A 19 2.14 0.39 -8.51
N ALA A 20 1.77 -0.53 -7.61
CA ALA A 20 0.39 -0.86 -7.32
C ALA A 20 -0.18 0.04 -6.22
N ASN A 21 -1.37 0.58 -6.48
CA ASN A 21 -2.05 1.51 -5.58
C ASN A 21 -3.10 0.76 -4.75
N LEU A 22 -2.78 0.46 -3.50
CA LEU A 22 -3.67 -0.20 -2.55
C LEU A 22 -4.51 0.85 -1.82
N ARG A 23 -5.79 0.91 -2.17
CA ARG A 23 -6.73 1.85 -1.56
C ARG A 23 -7.07 1.45 -0.11
N PRO A 24 -7.47 2.41 0.74
CA PRO A 24 -7.99 2.18 2.09
C PRO A 24 -9.02 1.05 2.21
N ASP A 25 -9.81 0.86 1.15
CA ASP A 25 -10.83 -0.17 1.13
C ASP A 25 -10.27 -1.60 1.06
N LYS A 26 -9.11 -1.76 0.40
CA LYS A 26 -8.41 -3.05 0.26
C LYS A 26 -7.47 -3.36 1.41
N THR A 27 -6.87 -2.33 2.03
CA THR A 27 -5.90 -2.52 3.12
C THR A 27 -6.53 -2.40 4.50
N GLY A 28 -7.67 -1.72 4.62
CA GLY A 28 -8.26 -1.34 5.90
C GLY A 28 -7.54 -0.18 6.59
N LEU A 29 -6.54 0.41 5.94
CA LEU A 29 -5.77 1.54 6.47
C LEU A 29 -6.45 2.87 6.13
N PRO A 30 -6.27 3.93 6.95
CA PRO A 30 -6.86 5.24 6.66
C PRO A 30 -6.17 6.00 5.50
N PHE A 31 -5.11 5.43 4.92
CA PHE A 31 -4.30 6.01 3.85
C PHE A 31 -4.05 4.99 2.72
N ILE A 32 -3.55 5.49 1.59
CA ILE A 32 -3.24 4.68 0.42
C ILE A 32 -1.83 4.11 0.58
N VAL A 33 -1.67 2.82 0.32
CA VAL A 33 -0.37 2.14 0.29
C VAL A 33 0.03 1.89 -1.14
N PHE A 34 1.28 2.14 -1.46
CA PHE A 34 1.90 1.95 -2.76
C PHE A 34 2.97 0.88 -2.60
N ILE A 35 2.83 -0.21 -3.35
CA ILE A 35 3.80 -1.30 -3.40
C ILE A 35 4.41 -1.37 -4.79
N SER A 36 5.68 -1.75 -4.88
CA SER A 36 6.38 -1.95 -6.15
C SER A 36 7.16 -3.26 -6.08
N GLN A 37 7.41 -3.89 -7.23
CA GLN A 37 8.34 -5.00 -7.30
C GLN A 37 9.78 -4.49 -7.12
N ARG A 38 10.72 -5.40 -6.84
CA ARG A 38 12.14 -5.05 -6.68
C ARG A 38 12.68 -4.28 -7.88
N ASP A 39 12.32 -4.69 -9.10
CA ASP A 39 12.84 -4.16 -10.35
C ASP A 39 14.34 -3.78 -10.22
N ALA A 40 14.74 -2.54 -10.54
CA ALA A 40 16.11 -2.02 -10.40
C ALA A 40 16.53 -1.60 -8.97
N ALA A 41 15.69 -1.74 -7.95
CA ALA A 41 16.03 -1.38 -6.58
C ALA A 41 16.87 -2.48 -5.91
N GLN A 42 18.15 -2.20 -5.68
CA GLN A 42 19.07 -3.08 -4.91
C GLN A 42 18.76 -3.13 -3.39
N HIS A 43 17.67 -2.51 -2.94
CA HIS A 43 17.37 -2.33 -1.52
C HIS A 43 16.27 -3.28 -1.03
N ASP A 44 16.20 -3.49 0.28
CA ASP A 44 15.13 -4.24 0.94
C ASP A 44 13.72 -3.72 0.61
N ILE A 45 12.71 -4.59 0.81
CA ILE A 45 11.28 -4.30 0.56
C ILE A 45 10.88 -2.96 1.18
N ARG A 46 10.22 -2.12 0.39
CA ARG A 46 9.70 -0.83 0.82
C ARG A 46 8.23 -0.69 0.45
N VAL A 47 7.48 -0.09 1.36
CA VAL A 47 6.11 0.39 1.10
C VAL A 47 6.13 1.91 1.15
N LYS A 48 5.41 2.52 0.24
CA LYS A 48 5.13 3.95 0.27
C LYS A 48 3.71 4.16 0.73
N VAL A 49 3.47 5.20 1.50
CA VAL A 49 2.14 5.53 1.98
C VAL A 49 1.85 7.00 1.75
N SER A 50 0.59 7.30 1.48
CA SER A 50 0.14 8.67 1.31
C SER A 50 -1.27 8.85 1.88
N PRO A 51 -1.51 9.95 2.63
CA PRO A 51 -2.86 10.29 3.08
C PRO A 51 -3.78 10.70 1.91
N ALA A 52 -3.24 11.07 0.75
CA ALA A 52 -4.03 11.49 -0.41
C ALA A 52 -3.62 10.76 -1.71
N PRO A 53 -4.56 10.51 -2.64
CA PRO A 53 -4.29 9.83 -3.90
C PRO A 53 -3.42 10.62 -4.87
N ARG A 54 -3.27 11.94 -4.66
CA ARG A 54 -2.49 12.84 -5.50
C ARG A 54 -1.51 13.63 -4.64
N VAL A 55 -0.39 12.99 -4.28
CA VAL A 55 0.74 13.66 -3.62
C VAL A 55 1.97 13.59 -4.50
N ARG A 56 2.85 14.58 -4.39
CA ARG A 56 4.16 14.54 -5.04
C ARG A 56 4.99 13.45 -4.37
N HIS A 57 5.91 12.81 -5.11
CA HIS A 57 6.80 11.77 -4.57
C HIS A 57 7.55 12.20 -3.30
N ASP A 58 7.86 13.50 -3.19
CA ASP A 58 8.54 14.12 -2.05
C ASP A 58 7.65 14.25 -0.78
N GLN A 59 6.33 14.12 -0.95
CA GLN A 59 5.33 14.17 0.12
C GLN A 59 4.81 12.78 0.51
N MET A 60 5.33 11.72 -0.11
CA MET A 60 5.01 10.34 0.24
C MET A 60 5.92 9.87 1.35
N SER A 61 5.36 9.18 2.34
CA SER A 61 6.14 8.56 3.40
C SER A 61 6.62 7.20 2.90
N SER A 62 7.93 6.97 2.88
CA SER A 62 8.51 5.67 2.55
C SER A 62 8.89 4.93 3.82
N TYR A 63 8.49 3.68 3.90
CA TYR A 63 8.82 2.78 5.00
C TYR A 63 9.52 1.53 4.45
N SER A 64 10.63 1.15 5.07
CA SER A 64 11.30 -0.13 4.89
C SER A 64 10.59 -1.18 5.73
N ILE A 65 10.43 -2.41 5.23
CA ILE A 65 9.74 -3.48 5.96
C ILE A 65 10.70 -4.41 6.70
N ARG A 66 11.93 -4.59 6.20
CA ARG A 66 12.92 -5.50 6.80
C ARG A 66 14.08 -4.75 7.44
N PRO A 67 14.59 -5.22 8.60
CA PRO A 67 14.07 -6.33 9.43
C PRO A 67 12.84 -5.99 10.28
N ALA A 68 12.45 -4.71 10.35
CA ALA A 68 11.22 -4.21 10.96
C ALA A 68 10.74 -2.98 10.20
N LEU A 69 9.48 -2.57 10.40
CA LEU A 69 8.95 -1.35 9.80
C LEU A 69 9.79 -0.14 10.25
N HIS A 70 10.46 0.51 9.31
CA HIS A 70 11.29 1.68 9.59
C HIS A 70 11.02 2.80 8.59
N HIS A 71 10.62 3.96 9.09
CA HIS A 71 10.44 5.17 8.29
C HIS A 71 11.77 5.60 7.65
N GLN A 72 11.78 5.84 6.35
CA GLN A 72 12.96 6.32 5.61
C GLN A 72 12.89 7.80 5.29
N THR A 73 11.81 8.24 4.66
CA THR A 73 11.67 9.60 4.13
C THR A 73 10.22 10.01 4.01
N GLY A 74 9.97 11.32 3.94
CA GLY A 74 8.63 11.90 3.87
C GLY A 74 8.04 12.24 5.25
N PRO A 75 6.75 12.58 5.30
CA PRO A 75 6.07 12.93 6.54
C PRO A 75 5.88 11.68 7.42
N VAL A 76 6.26 11.78 8.69
CA VAL A 76 6.11 10.67 9.64
C VAL A 76 4.63 10.46 9.94
N LEU A 77 4.14 9.22 9.83
CA LEU A 77 2.80 8.85 10.27
C LEU A 77 2.65 9.00 11.80
N SER A 78 1.42 9.22 12.27
CA SER A 78 1.15 9.17 13.70
C SER A 78 1.49 7.79 14.27
N THR A 79 1.85 7.69 15.55
CA THR A 79 2.17 6.40 16.20
C THR A 79 1.04 5.36 16.06
N SER A 80 -0.21 5.79 16.02
CA SER A 80 -1.37 4.92 15.77
C SER A 80 -1.39 4.39 14.33
N ASP A 81 -1.13 5.26 13.35
CA ASP A 81 -1.10 4.92 11.94
C ASP A 81 0.09 4.01 11.60
N GLU A 82 1.25 4.27 12.20
CA GLU A 82 2.44 3.42 12.05
C GLU A 82 2.20 2.02 12.65
N ARG A 83 1.48 1.92 13.77
CA ARG A 83 1.07 0.62 14.32
C ARG A 83 0.13 -0.13 13.40
N LEU A 84 -0.85 0.55 12.81
CA LEU A 84 -1.75 -0.06 11.83
C LEU A 84 -0.99 -0.52 10.59
N LEU A 85 -0.07 0.30 10.08
CA LEU A 85 0.81 -0.07 8.97
C LEU A 85 1.66 -1.29 9.33
N ASN A 86 2.25 -1.32 10.54
CA ASN A 86 3.05 -2.44 11.00
C ASN A 86 2.22 -3.73 11.12
N GLU A 87 1.02 -3.67 11.68
CA GLU A 87 0.12 -4.82 11.78
C GLU A 87 -0.31 -5.34 10.39
N TRP A 88 -0.64 -4.42 9.47
CA TRP A 88 -0.97 -4.79 8.10
C TRP A 88 0.23 -5.38 7.35
N VAL A 89 1.41 -4.80 7.51
CA VAL A 89 2.65 -5.29 6.91
C VAL A 89 3.03 -6.66 7.46
N ASP A 90 2.96 -6.87 8.77
CA ASP A 90 3.28 -8.15 9.42
C ASP A 90 2.33 -9.25 8.94
N LYS A 91 1.02 -8.96 8.89
CA LYS A 91 -0.01 -9.86 8.38
C LYS A 91 0.17 -10.23 6.90
N ASN A 92 0.69 -9.31 6.10
CA ASN A 92 0.85 -9.45 4.65
C ASN A 92 2.30 -9.63 4.23
N PHE A 93 3.21 -9.89 5.17
CA PHE A 93 4.65 -9.84 4.93
C PHE A 93 5.06 -10.84 3.85
N ASP A 94 4.55 -12.07 3.91
CA ASP A 94 4.81 -13.12 2.93
C ASP A 94 4.38 -12.72 1.52
N VAL A 95 3.20 -12.10 1.37
CA VAL A 95 2.67 -11.64 0.07
C VAL A 95 3.51 -10.48 -0.46
N LEU A 96 3.85 -9.52 0.40
CA LEU A 96 4.68 -8.38 0.04
C LEU A 96 6.10 -8.81 -0.35
N LEU A 97 6.67 -9.79 0.35
CA LEU A 97 7.97 -10.37 0.04
C LEU A 97 7.94 -11.16 -1.28
N GLY A 98 6.91 -11.98 -1.50
CA GLY A 98 6.73 -12.73 -2.73
C GLY A 98 6.54 -11.81 -3.94
N TYR A 99 5.72 -10.76 -3.80
CA TYR A 99 5.57 -9.75 -4.85
C TYR A 99 6.87 -8.97 -5.09
N TRP A 100 7.59 -8.61 -4.03
CA TRP A 100 8.88 -7.93 -4.14
C TRP A 100 9.92 -8.77 -4.89
N ASN A 101 10.05 -10.05 -4.54
CA ASN A 101 10.99 -10.98 -5.18
C ASN A 101 10.62 -11.35 -6.61
N GLY A 102 9.36 -11.12 -7.01
CA GLY A 102 8.82 -11.59 -8.28
C GLY A 102 8.30 -13.03 -8.24
N ASP A 103 8.15 -13.63 -7.05
CA ASP A 103 7.41 -14.89 -6.88
C ASP A 103 5.93 -14.70 -7.27
N ILE A 104 5.41 -13.49 -7.05
CA ILE A 104 4.10 -13.06 -7.56
C ILE A 104 4.33 -12.15 -8.77
N GLU A 105 4.15 -12.72 -9.97
CA GLU A 105 4.39 -12.02 -11.24
C GLU A 105 3.35 -10.92 -11.52
N TYR A 106 2.11 -11.14 -11.08
CA TYR A 106 0.98 -10.25 -11.36
C TYR A 106 0.57 -9.44 -10.12
N THR A 107 0.42 -8.13 -10.31
CA THR A 107 -0.07 -7.23 -9.26
C THR A 107 -1.45 -7.62 -8.76
N GLU A 108 -2.32 -8.14 -9.63
CA GLU A 108 -3.68 -8.55 -9.30
C GLU A 108 -3.70 -9.71 -8.31
N ASP A 109 -2.86 -10.73 -8.52
CA ASP A 109 -2.68 -11.85 -7.57
C ASP A 109 -2.17 -11.36 -6.21
N ALA A 110 -1.19 -10.45 -6.20
CA ALA A 110 -0.74 -9.85 -4.94
C ALA A 110 -1.89 -9.13 -4.24
N MET A 111 -2.69 -8.36 -4.98
CA MET A 111 -3.85 -7.65 -4.43
C MET A 111 -4.96 -8.57 -3.91
N ASP A 112 -5.13 -9.75 -4.49
CA ASP A 112 -6.12 -10.75 -4.04
C ASP A 112 -5.66 -11.47 -2.77
N LEU A 113 -4.34 -11.76 -2.68
CA LEU A 113 -3.73 -12.37 -1.51
C LEU A 113 -3.60 -11.40 -0.31
N LEU A 114 -3.55 -10.10 -0.56
CA LEU A 114 -3.47 -9.08 0.48
C LEU A 114 -4.73 -9.06 1.35
N GLN A 115 -4.52 -9.25 2.64
CA GLN A 115 -5.57 -9.23 3.64
C GLN A 115 -5.68 -7.84 4.28
N PRO A 116 -6.88 -7.22 4.30
CA PRO A 116 -7.09 -6.02 5.07
C PRO A 116 -6.95 -6.28 6.58
N ILE A 117 -6.54 -5.24 7.31
CA ILE A 117 -6.74 -5.19 8.75
C ILE A 117 -8.15 -4.67 9.06
N PRO A 118 -8.77 -5.10 10.18
CA PRO A 118 -10.08 -4.58 10.56
C PRO A 118 -10.01 -3.05 10.66
N LYS A 119 -10.88 -2.36 9.91
CA LYS A 119 -11.03 -0.90 9.99
C LYS A 119 -11.41 -0.58 11.43
N ARG A 120 -10.44 -0.14 12.24
CA ARG A 120 -10.71 0.36 13.59
C ARG A 120 -11.36 1.72 13.40
N SER A 121 -12.69 1.74 13.40
CA SER A 121 -13.46 2.97 13.44
C SER A 121 -12.97 3.78 14.64
N ALA A 122 -12.26 4.87 14.38
CA ALA A 122 -12.05 5.90 15.38
C ALA A 122 -13.44 6.41 15.77
N HIS A 123 -13.83 6.11 17.00
CA HIS A 123 -15.06 6.59 17.61
C HIS A 123 -14.78 7.87 18.40
#